data_AF-A0A7D8ANK6-F1
#
_entry.id   AF-A0A7D8ANK6-F1
#
_cell.length_a   1.000
_cell.length_b   1.000
_cell.length_c   1.000
_cell.angle_alpha   90.00
_cell.angle_beta   90.00
_cell.angle_gamma   90.00
#
_symmetry.space_group_name_H-M   'P 1'
#
loop_
_entity.id
_entity.type
_entity.pdbx_description
1 polymer ?
#
loop_
_entity_poly.entity_id
_entity_poly.type
_entity_poly.pdbx_seq_one_letter_code
_entity_poly.pdbx_strand_id
1 'polypeptide(L)'
;MKIYLCLCSVLLAASCKLFYLNVGTGQAETEKTSEADFAPALDVVKEKNVGSKPKAKQENKALGKDILEKMAEEVKEAASAAKGKVLGSKTKDGSKIPISEVPSLVSQLKETSRKIEKAISELISLGYSAADALKDNLKTGISSICLLDQILEVAKENGQIKLGDNEYDLRDKVKGVIEEFKKKEECLVAFSLKEGPKKNSEVIKECVSGLMGKVESLFGDSKGNGDGVAGELMQASKSAEKRFSKPLSLIREAVCDITQACKRLIYDL
;
A
#
# COMPACT_ATOMS: atom_id res chain seq x y z
N MET A 1 -38.60 13.30 26.52
CA MET A 1 -37.80 13.17 25.28
C MET A 1 -36.88 11.94 25.35
N LYS A 2 -37.46 10.72 25.40
CA LYS A 2 -36.69 9.45 25.48
C LYS A 2 -37.26 8.32 24.59
N ILE A 3 -38.23 8.63 23.72
CA ILE A 3 -38.91 7.63 22.87
C ILE A 3 -38.37 7.63 21.42
N TYR A 4 -37.73 8.72 20.98
CA TYR A 4 -37.18 8.80 19.61
C TYR A 4 -35.87 8.03 19.38
N LEU A 5 -35.10 7.70 20.44
CA LEU A 5 -33.83 6.98 20.26
C LEU A 5 -33.99 5.48 20.01
N CYS A 6 -35.16 4.89 20.31
CA CYS A 6 -35.36 3.44 20.16
C CYS A 6 -35.90 3.06 18.76
N LEU A 7 -36.45 4.02 18.01
CA LEU A 7 -36.97 3.77 16.65
C LEU A 7 -35.89 3.80 15.56
N CYS A 8 -34.79 4.54 15.77
CA CYS A 8 -33.67 4.54 14.81
C CYS A 8 -32.87 3.22 14.79
N SER A 9 -32.75 2.53 15.91
CA SER A 9 -32.01 1.25 15.99
C SER A 9 -32.77 0.08 15.34
N VAL A 10 -34.09 0.10 15.35
CA VAL A 10 -34.92 -0.94 14.70
C VAL A 10 -34.95 -0.75 13.18
N LEU A 11 -34.96 0.50 12.69
CA LEU A 11 -34.92 0.79 11.25
C LEU A 11 -33.58 0.43 10.61
N LEU A 12 -32.43 0.63 11.28
CA LEU A 12 -31.12 0.23 10.74
C LEU A 12 -30.97 -1.30 10.62
N ALA A 13 -31.50 -2.05 11.58
CA ALA A 13 -31.40 -3.51 11.59
C ALA A 13 -32.27 -4.18 10.49
N ALA A 14 -33.38 -3.55 10.10
CA ALA A 14 -34.24 -4.05 9.02
C ALA A 14 -33.62 -3.87 7.63
N SER A 15 -32.87 -2.78 7.39
CA SER A 15 -32.17 -2.54 6.12
C SER A 15 -30.99 -3.49 5.88
N CYS A 16 -30.32 -3.97 6.92
CA CYS A 16 -29.24 -4.97 6.77
C CYS A 16 -29.75 -6.37 6.41
N LYS A 17 -31.01 -6.69 6.77
CA LYS A 17 -31.61 -8.01 6.47
C LYS A 17 -32.13 -8.12 5.04
N LEU A 18 -32.48 -6.99 4.39
CA LEU A 18 -32.92 -6.99 2.99
C LEU A 18 -31.75 -7.14 1.99
N PHE A 19 -30.54 -6.75 2.36
CA PHE A 19 -29.37 -6.90 1.48
C PHE A 19 -28.86 -8.35 1.42
N TYR A 20 -29.05 -9.13 2.50
CA TYR A 20 -28.60 -10.53 2.59
C TYR A 20 -29.58 -11.55 1.99
N LEU A 21 -30.80 -11.15 1.62
CA LEU A 21 -31.81 -12.07 1.07
C LEU A 21 -31.96 -11.98 -0.46
N ASN A 22 -31.19 -11.12 -1.15
CA ASN A 22 -31.28 -10.99 -2.61
C ASN A 22 -30.08 -11.52 -3.39
N VAL A 23 -29.21 -12.31 -2.74
CA VAL A 23 -28.13 -13.05 -3.41
C VAL A 23 -28.25 -14.52 -3.01
N GLY A 24 -29.16 -15.23 -3.67
CA GLY A 24 -29.16 -16.68 -3.65
C GLY A 24 -30.53 -17.32 -3.88
N THR A 25 -30.92 -17.48 -5.15
CA THR A 25 -31.54 -18.71 -5.66
C THR A 25 -31.64 -18.63 -7.18
N GLY A 26 -30.77 -19.35 -7.88
CA GLY A 26 -30.83 -19.61 -9.31
C GLY A 26 -29.91 -20.78 -9.60
N GLN A 27 -30.46 -21.99 -9.54
CA GLN A 27 -29.72 -23.24 -9.69
C GLN A 27 -29.80 -23.71 -11.15
N ALA A 28 -28.62 -24.06 -11.69
CA ALA A 28 -28.32 -25.02 -12.75
C ALA A 28 -28.93 -24.81 -14.16
N GLU A 29 -28.06 -24.41 -15.09
CA GLU A 29 -27.89 -25.13 -16.36
C GLU A 29 -26.40 -25.33 -16.65
N THR A 30 -26.04 -26.60 -16.85
CA THR A 30 -24.74 -27.08 -17.31
C THR A 30 -24.58 -26.82 -18.81
N GLU A 31 -23.53 -26.11 -19.21
CA GLU A 31 -22.90 -26.36 -20.51
C GLU A 31 -21.40 -26.01 -20.49
N LYS A 32 -20.65 -26.80 -21.26
CA LYS A 32 -19.20 -26.99 -21.21
C LYS A 32 -18.41 -25.86 -21.89
N THR A 33 -17.07 -25.98 -21.77
CA THR A 33 -15.96 -25.39 -22.55
C THR A 33 -15.61 -23.94 -22.19
N SER A 34 -14.37 -23.53 -21.91
CA SER A 34 -13.04 -24.11 -22.16
C SER A 34 -12.01 -23.57 -21.14
N GLU A 35 -11.25 -24.46 -20.51
CA GLU A 35 -9.99 -24.16 -19.80
C GLU A 35 -8.83 -24.08 -20.80
N ALA A 36 -8.08 -22.99 -20.77
CA ALA A 36 -6.72 -22.78 -21.29
C ALA A 36 -6.27 -21.41 -20.70
N ASP A 37 -5.09 -21.15 -20.16
CA ASP A 37 -3.83 -21.88 -20.05
C ASP A 37 -3.10 -21.26 -18.85
N PHE A 38 -2.62 -22.06 -17.90
CA PHE A 38 -1.37 -21.78 -17.15
C PHE A 38 -0.91 -23.12 -16.53
N ALA A 39 -0.30 -23.95 -17.37
CA ALA A 39 0.49 -25.07 -16.90
C ALA A 39 1.89 -24.57 -16.52
N PRO A 40 2.43 -24.92 -15.33
CA PRO A 40 3.86 -25.06 -15.19
C PRO A 40 4.26 -26.47 -15.64
N ALA A 41 5.15 -26.54 -16.64
CA ALA A 41 5.84 -27.77 -16.98
C ALA A 41 6.74 -28.19 -15.81
N LEU A 42 6.35 -29.25 -15.11
CA LEU A 42 7.21 -30.00 -14.19
C LEU A 42 7.61 -31.28 -14.93
N ASP A 43 8.84 -31.30 -15.42
CA ASP A 43 9.39 -32.47 -16.11
C ASP A 43 9.60 -33.59 -15.09
N VAL A 44 9.03 -34.74 -15.42
CA VAL A 44 9.00 -35.96 -14.62
C VAL A 44 10.23 -36.79 -14.96
N VAL A 45 11.18 -36.91 -14.03
CA VAL A 45 12.07 -38.08 -14.00
C VAL A 45 11.46 -39.10 -13.04
N LYS A 46 10.87 -40.15 -13.62
CA LYS A 46 10.46 -41.37 -12.93
C LYS A 46 11.70 -42.19 -12.59
N GLU A 47 11.89 -42.53 -11.32
CA GLU A 47 12.49 -43.81 -10.97
C GLU A 47 11.82 -44.43 -9.73
N LYS A 48 11.65 -45.75 -9.80
CA LYS A 48 10.81 -46.60 -8.94
C LYS A 48 11.44 -46.84 -7.56
N ASN A 49 10.56 -46.84 -6.54
CA ASN A 49 10.53 -47.63 -5.29
C ASN A 49 11.85 -48.02 -4.59
N VAL A 50 11.99 -47.67 -3.32
CA VAL A 50 11.92 -48.55 -2.12
C VAL A 50 11.94 -47.66 -0.86
N GLY A 51 11.16 -48.02 0.16
CA GLY A 51 10.76 -47.14 1.26
C GLY A 51 11.85 -46.50 2.11
N SER A 52 11.58 -45.27 2.56
CA SER A 52 12.07 -44.65 3.82
C SER A 52 11.47 -43.25 4.02
N LYS A 53 10.78 -43.05 5.16
CA LYS A 53 10.66 -41.85 6.05
C LYS A 53 10.66 -40.38 5.49
N PRO A 54 10.13 -39.39 6.26
CA PRO A 54 9.52 -38.13 5.80
C PRO A 54 10.50 -37.01 5.38
N LYS A 55 11.35 -37.22 4.37
CA LYS A 55 12.28 -36.18 3.87
C LYS A 55 11.64 -35.19 2.88
N ALA A 56 10.77 -35.65 1.97
CA ALA A 56 10.22 -34.81 0.91
C ALA A 56 9.31 -33.65 1.40
N LYS A 57 8.60 -33.82 2.53
CA LYS A 57 7.77 -32.76 3.13
C LYS A 57 8.61 -31.71 3.89
N GLN A 58 9.84 -32.06 4.24
CA GLN A 58 10.76 -31.22 5.02
C GLN A 58 11.67 -30.39 4.09
N GLU A 59 12.10 -30.95 2.96
CA GLU A 59 12.88 -30.23 1.92
C GLU A 59 12.04 -29.14 1.21
N ASN A 60 10.80 -29.42 0.80
CA ASN A 60 9.90 -28.39 0.23
C ASN A 60 9.54 -27.29 1.24
N LYS A 61 9.49 -27.61 2.54
CA LYS A 61 9.18 -26.64 3.60
C LYS A 61 10.39 -25.76 3.95
N ALA A 62 11.61 -26.28 3.77
CA ALA A 62 12.86 -25.53 3.92
C ALA A 62 13.09 -24.57 2.73
N LEU A 63 12.93 -25.06 1.49
CA LEU A 63 13.01 -24.23 0.28
C LEU A 63 12.01 -23.06 0.29
N GLY A 64 10.76 -23.31 0.70
CA GLY A 64 9.77 -22.25 0.83
C GLY A 64 10.08 -21.22 1.91
N LYS A 65 10.77 -21.62 2.99
CA LYS A 65 11.17 -20.70 4.07
C LYS A 65 12.29 -19.77 3.63
N ASP A 66 13.30 -20.31 2.95
CA ASP A 66 14.45 -19.52 2.47
C ASP A 66 14.05 -18.52 1.38
N ILE A 67 13.10 -18.90 0.52
CA ILE A 67 12.54 -17.99 -0.51
C ILE A 67 11.77 -16.82 0.14
N LEU A 68 10.95 -17.10 1.15
CA LEU A 68 10.18 -16.08 1.86
C LEU A 68 11.07 -15.10 2.64
N GLU A 69 12.09 -15.61 3.31
CA GLU A 69 13.04 -14.78 4.05
C GLU A 69 13.84 -13.90 3.08
N LYS A 70 14.38 -14.47 2.00
CA LYS A 70 15.13 -13.71 0.98
C LYS A 70 14.29 -12.58 0.38
N MET A 71 13.05 -12.87 -0.02
CA MET A 71 12.16 -11.85 -0.57
C MET A 71 11.89 -10.72 0.44
N ALA A 72 11.63 -11.06 1.70
CA ALA A 72 11.41 -10.05 2.73
C ALA A 72 12.67 -9.22 3.04
N GLU A 73 13.86 -9.82 2.95
CA GLU A 73 15.14 -9.10 3.04
C GLU A 73 15.33 -8.14 1.87
N GLU A 74 15.09 -8.56 0.63
CA GLU A 74 15.17 -7.68 -0.55
C GLU A 74 14.23 -6.46 -0.44
N VAL A 75 13.02 -6.68 0.08
CA VAL A 75 12.06 -5.60 0.33
C VAL A 75 12.55 -4.65 1.42
N LYS A 76 13.10 -5.19 2.52
CA LYS A 76 13.69 -4.40 3.59
C LYS A 76 14.85 -3.55 3.10
N GLU A 77 15.78 -4.14 2.35
CA GLU A 77 16.94 -3.43 1.78
C GLU A 77 16.49 -2.30 0.85
N ALA A 78 15.51 -2.56 -0.03
CA ALA A 78 14.95 -1.54 -0.90
C ALA A 78 14.32 -0.38 -0.10
N ALA A 79 13.58 -0.68 0.97
CA ALA A 79 13.00 0.33 1.85
C ALA A 79 14.05 1.14 2.62
N SER A 80 15.07 0.47 3.17
CA SER A 80 16.18 1.17 3.83
C SER A 80 16.95 2.07 2.87
N ALA A 81 17.16 1.63 1.62
CA ALA A 81 17.79 2.44 0.58
C ALA A 81 16.93 3.66 0.19
N ALA A 82 15.62 3.46 0.00
CA ALA A 82 14.68 4.54 -0.31
C ALA A 82 14.63 5.58 0.84
N LYS A 83 14.52 5.12 2.09
CA LYS A 83 14.62 5.96 3.28
C LYS A 83 15.94 6.73 3.31
N GLY A 84 17.07 6.05 3.11
CA GLY A 84 18.40 6.65 3.10
C GLY A 84 18.51 7.80 2.09
N LYS A 85 17.94 7.63 0.89
CA LYS A 85 17.90 8.69 -0.12
C LYS A 85 17.06 9.89 0.33
N VAL A 86 15.85 9.66 0.85
CA VAL A 86 14.99 10.76 1.33
C VAL A 86 15.63 11.53 2.49
N LEU A 87 16.27 10.83 3.44
CA LEU A 87 16.96 11.48 4.56
C LEU A 87 18.26 12.17 4.13
N GLY A 88 18.90 11.68 3.06
CA GLY A 88 20.12 12.25 2.49
C GLY A 88 19.87 13.47 1.58
N SER A 89 18.68 13.58 0.99
CA SER A 89 18.25 14.71 0.15
C SER A 89 18.16 15.98 0.98
N LYS A 90 19.11 16.90 0.76
CA LYS A 90 19.24 18.13 1.52
C LYS A 90 19.59 19.32 0.63
N THR A 91 18.99 20.46 0.92
CA THR A 91 19.36 21.78 0.38
C THR A 91 20.77 22.18 0.85
N LYS A 92 21.34 23.23 0.26
CA LYS A 92 22.71 23.70 0.59
C LYS A 92 22.90 24.08 2.06
N ASP A 93 21.85 24.56 2.71
CA ASP A 93 21.79 24.87 4.15
C ASP A 93 21.55 23.62 5.03
N GLY A 94 21.37 22.44 4.42
CA GLY A 94 21.31 21.15 5.10
C GLY A 94 19.98 20.82 5.80
N SER A 95 19.02 21.76 5.82
CA SER A 95 17.83 21.66 6.67
C SER A 95 16.62 21.01 5.96
N LYS A 96 16.43 21.27 4.66
CA LYS A 96 15.22 20.90 3.89
C LYS A 96 15.53 20.01 2.69
N ILE A 97 14.53 19.35 2.15
CA ILE A 97 14.54 18.62 0.88
C ILE A 97 14.26 19.65 -0.24
N PRO A 98 15.08 19.70 -1.30
CA PRO A 98 14.76 20.53 -2.46
C PRO A 98 13.46 20.06 -3.14
N ILE A 99 12.51 20.96 -3.40
CA ILE A 99 11.24 20.64 -4.10
C ILE A 99 11.49 19.93 -5.43
N SER A 100 12.57 20.28 -6.12
CA SER A 100 12.97 19.65 -7.39
C SER A 100 13.29 18.16 -7.28
N GLU A 101 13.65 17.66 -6.10
CA GLU A 101 13.94 16.25 -5.86
C GLU A 101 12.70 15.44 -5.48
N VAL A 102 11.63 16.10 -5.02
CA VAL A 102 10.42 15.42 -4.53
C VAL A 102 9.84 14.42 -5.52
N PRO A 103 9.68 14.69 -6.83
CA PRO A 103 9.13 13.71 -7.76
C PRO A 103 9.93 12.40 -7.80
N SER A 104 11.27 12.49 -7.82
CA SER A 104 12.11 11.28 -7.89
C SER A 104 12.10 10.49 -6.58
N LEU A 105 11.97 11.18 -5.45
CA LEU A 105 11.82 10.56 -4.13
C LEU A 105 10.46 9.86 -4.00
N VAL A 106 9.37 10.52 -4.40
CA VAL A 106 8.01 9.94 -4.36
C VAL A 106 7.90 8.72 -5.27
N SER A 107 8.43 8.77 -6.49
CA SER A 107 8.43 7.61 -7.40
C SER A 107 9.16 6.40 -6.80
N GLN A 108 10.27 6.63 -6.08
CA GLN A 108 10.99 5.54 -5.40
C GLN A 108 10.21 4.96 -4.22
N LEU A 109 9.52 5.80 -3.44
CA LEU A 109 8.63 5.33 -2.37
C LEU A 109 7.45 4.53 -2.95
N LYS A 110 6.89 4.96 -4.09
CA LYS A 110 5.84 4.24 -4.84
C LYS A 110 6.31 2.83 -5.25
N GLU A 111 7.45 2.75 -5.92
CA GLU A 111 8.03 1.47 -6.37
C GLU A 111 8.31 0.54 -5.19
N THR A 112 8.86 1.07 -4.11
CA THR A 112 9.16 0.27 -2.92
C THR A 112 7.88 -0.19 -2.22
N SER A 113 6.84 0.64 -2.17
CA SER A 113 5.54 0.25 -1.61
C SER A 113 4.88 -0.86 -2.44
N ARG A 114 5.04 -0.86 -3.77
CA ARG A 114 4.61 -1.98 -4.63
C ARG A 114 5.40 -3.26 -4.37
N LYS A 115 6.68 -3.17 -4.02
CA LYS A 115 7.46 -4.36 -3.59
C LYS A 115 6.92 -4.94 -2.28
N ILE A 116 6.53 -4.09 -1.33
CA ILE A 116 5.86 -4.52 -0.09
C ILE A 116 4.54 -5.23 -0.39
N GLU A 117 3.70 -4.66 -1.25
CA GLU A 117 2.44 -5.28 -1.70
C GLU A 117 2.65 -6.63 -2.37
N LYS A 118 3.64 -6.73 -3.27
CA LYS A 118 3.99 -8.00 -3.91
C LYS A 118 4.42 -9.05 -2.88
N ALA A 119 5.25 -8.66 -1.90
CA ALA A 119 5.71 -9.58 -0.86
C ALA A 119 4.58 -10.06 0.06
N ILE A 120 3.66 -9.17 0.43
CA ILE A 120 2.47 -9.56 1.21
C ILE A 120 1.56 -10.47 0.39
N SER A 121 1.37 -10.18 -0.91
CA SER A 121 0.57 -11.02 -1.81
C SER A 121 1.16 -12.43 -1.96
N GLU A 122 2.49 -12.54 -2.05
CA GLU A 122 3.18 -13.83 -2.11
C GLU A 122 3.09 -14.60 -0.78
N LEU A 123 3.14 -13.92 0.36
CA LEU A 123 2.85 -14.56 1.64
C LEU A 123 1.43 -15.12 1.67
N ILE A 124 0.44 -14.35 1.18
CA ILE A 124 -0.97 -14.78 1.11
C ILE A 124 -1.14 -16.00 0.20
N SER A 125 -0.52 -16.00 -0.99
CA SER A 125 -0.57 -17.15 -1.91
C SER A 125 0.00 -18.43 -1.29
N LEU A 126 0.97 -18.29 -0.37
CA LEU A 126 1.59 -19.40 0.36
C LEU A 126 0.84 -19.80 1.65
N GLY A 127 -0.33 -19.20 1.89
CA GLY A 127 -1.27 -19.56 2.94
C GLY A 127 -1.26 -18.66 4.17
N TYR A 128 -0.61 -17.48 4.11
CA TYR A 128 -0.78 -16.47 5.16
C TYR A 128 -2.19 -15.86 5.07
N SER A 129 -2.97 -16.00 6.14
CA SER A 129 -4.28 -15.35 6.24
C SER A 129 -4.11 -13.90 6.69
N ALA A 130 -3.95 -13.00 5.73
CA ALA A 130 -3.87 -11.56 5.98
C ALA A 130 -5.24 -11.00 6.40
N ALA A 131 -5.25 -10.22 7.48
CA ALA A 131 -6.42 -9.45 7.90
C ALA A 131 -6.84 -8.45 6.80
N ASP A 132 -8.13 -8.18 6.68
CA ASP A 132 -8.63 -7.27 5.65
C ASP A 132 -8.17 -5.82 5.90
N ALA A 133 -8.08 -5.39 7.16
CA ALA A 133 -7.51 -4.10 7.53
C ALA A 133 -6.09 -3.89 6.97
N LEU A 134 -5.24 -4.92 7.02
CA LEU A 134 -3.89 -4.86 6.43
C LEU A 134 -3.94 -4.62 4.93
N LYS A 135 -4.84 -5.32 4.22
CA LYS A 135 -4.99 -5.18 2.76
C LYS A 135 -5.54 -3.81 2.39
N ASP A 136 -6.55 -3.34 3.10
CA ASP A 136 -7.22 -2.07 2.85
C ASP A 136 -6.29 -0.89 3.13
N ASN A 137 -5.57 -0.92 4.26
CA ASN A 137 -4.58 0.10 4.61
C ASN A 137 -3.44 0.16 3.59
N LEU A 138 -2.92 -1.01 3.20
CA LEU A 138 -1.85 -1.10 2.21
C LEU A 138 -2.30 -0.56 0.84
N LYS A 139 -3.45 -1.03 0.36
CA LYS A 139 -4.04 -0.59 -0.92
C LYS A 139 -4.27 0.92 -0.91
N THR A 140 -4.95 1.44 0.11
CA THR A 140 -5.27 2.87 0.23
C THR A 140 -4.02 3.74 0.35
N GLY A 141 -3.01 3.26 1.08
CA GLY A 141 -1.72 3.95 1.20
C GLY A 141 -0.98 3.99 -0.14
N ILE A 142 -0.91 2.88 -0.88
CA ILE A 142 -0.30 2.83 -2.21
C ILE A 142 -1.04 3.73 -3.20
N SER A 143 -2.37 3.71 -3.21
CA SER A 143 -3.17 4.61 -4.05
C SER A 143 -2.90 6.09 -3.72
N SER A 144 -2.70 6.42 -2.43
CA SER A 144 -2.34 7.79 -2.01
C SER A 144 -0.97 8.22 -2.54
N ILE A 145 0.03 7.32 -2.54
CA ILE A 145 1.35 7.61 -3.15
C ILE A 145 1.21 7.74 -4.67
N CYS A 146 0.43 6.88 -5.33
CA CYS A 146 0.23 6.92 -6.78
C CYS A 146 -0.44 8.23 -7.22
N LEU A 147 -1.42 8.73 -6.47
CA LEU A 147 -2.02 10.04 -6.74
C LEU A 147 -0.99 11.17 -6.61
N LEU A 148 -0.16 11.16 -5.57
CA LEU A 148 0.87 12.19 -5.40
C LEU A 148 1.88 12.16 -6.55
N ASP A 149 2.29 10.96 -6.96
CA ASP A 149 3.21 10.76 -8.06
C ASP A 149 2.66 11.33 -9.38
N GLN A 150 1.39 11.06 -9.73
CA GLN A 150 0.72 11.65 -10.89
C GLN A 150 0.62 13.18 -10.82
N ILE A 151 0.31 13.72 -9.64
CA ILE A 151 0.28 15.17 -9.41
C ILE A 151 1.67 15.79 -9.69
N LEU A 152 2.73 15.14 -9.22
CA LEU A 152 4.11 15.60 -9.39
C LEU A 152 4.61 15.45 -10.82
N GLU A 153 4.16 14.43 -11.56
CA GLU A 153 4.41 14.31 -13.01
C GLU A 153 3.84 15.51 -13.76
N VAL A 154 2.57 15.85 -13.52
CA VAL A 154 1.94 17.03 -14.15
C VAL A 154 2.68 18.32 -13.77
N ALA A 155 3.06 18.49 -12.50
CA ALA A 155 3.83 19.66 -12.09
C ALA A 155 5.20 19.73 -12.80
N LYS A 156 5.85 18.58 -13.05
CA LYS A 156 7.16 18.48 -13.71
C LYS A 156 7.08 18.84 -15.19
N GLU A 157 6.10 18.27 -15.90
CA GLU A 157 5.90 18.48 -17.35
C GLU A 157 5.60 19.94 -17.68
N ASN A 158 4.92 20.65 -16.77
CA ASN A 158 4.62 22.07 -16.93
C ASN A 158 5.80 22.99 -16.54
N GLY A 159 6.96 22.46 -16.15
CA GLY A 159 8.12 23.26 -15.72
C GLY A 159 7.97 23.91 -14.34
N GLN A 160 6.84 23.68 -13.66
CA GLN A 160 6.42 24.35 -12.41
C GLN A 160 7.13 23.83 -11.16
N ILE A 161 8.00 22.84 -11.34
CA ILE A 161 8.92 22.32 -10.31
C ILE A 161 10.24 23.12 -10.26
N LYS A 162 10.45 24.08 -11.17
CA LYS A 162 11.60 25.00 -11.11
C LYS A 162 11.30 26.21 -10.23
N LEU A 163 12.28 26.52 -9.37
CA LEU A 163 12.23 27.60 -8.37
C LEU A 163 12.04 28.97 -9.04
N GLY A 164 10.94 29.66 -8.73
CA GLY A 164 10.84 31.12 -8.89
C GLY A 164 9.48 31.66 -9.33
N ASP A 165 8.64 30.84 -9.96
CA ASP A 165 7.51 31.41 -10.69
C ASP A 165 6.31 31.66 -9.77
N ASN A 166 5.91 32.93 -9.70
CA ASN A 166 4.66 33.42 -9.10
C ASN A 166 3.44 33.01 -9.96
N GLU A 167 3.48 31.81 -10.55
CA GLU A 167 2.40 31.24 -11.34
C GLU A 167 1.36 30.60 -10.41
N TYR A 168 0.09 30.74 -10.79
CA TYR A 168 -1.08 30.36 -10.00
C TYR A 168 -1.92 29.25 -10.69
N ASP A 169 -1.43 28.68 -11.80
CA ASP A 169 -2.21 27.81 -12.68
C ASP A 169 -2.09 26.30 -12.36
N LEU A 170 -1.15 25.88 -11.50
CA LEU A 170 -1.00 24.46 -11.14
C LEU A 170 -2.24 23.92 -10.43
N ARG A 171 -2.91 24.77 -9.65
CA ARG A 171 -4.04 24.37 -8.80
C ARG A 171 -5.15 23.67 -9.60
N ASP A 172 -5.55 24.25 -10.72
CA ASP A 172 -6.65 23.72 -11.53
C ASP A 172 -6.26 22.42 -12.24
N LYS A 173 -5.00 22.31 -12.68
CA LYS A 173 -4.45 21.06 -13.25
C LYS A 173 -4.46 19.94 -12.19
N VAL A 174 -3.99 20.24 -10.98
CA VAL A 174 -3.99 19.28 -9.86
C VAL A 174 -5.41 18.87 -9.48
N LYS A 175 -6.37 19.80 -9.45
CA LYS A 175 -7.79 19.46 -9.26
C LYS A 175 -8.28 18.49 -10.34
N GLY A 176 -7.93 18.72 -11.60
CA GLY A 176 -8.23 17.80 -12.70
C GLY A 176 -7.70 16.39 -12.45
N VAL A 177 -6.41 16.25 -12.10
CA VAL A 177 -5.77 14.95 -11.77
C VAL A 177 -6.50 14.26 -10.62
N ILE A 178 -6.83 14.98 -9.54
CA ILE A 178 -7.53 14.40 -8.38
C ILE A 178 -8.91 13.87 -8.78
N GLU A 179 -9.67 14.62 -9.57
CA GLU A 179 -11.01 14.20 -10.00
C GLU A 179 -10.97 13.04 -10.99
N GLU A 180 -10.00 13.00 -11.89
CA GLU A 180 -9.78 11.84 -12.77
C GLU A 180 -9.38 10.59 -11.99
N PHE A 181 -8.49 10.74 -11.00
CA PHE A 181 -8.06 9.64 -10.15
C PHE A 181 -9.24 9.05 -9.35
N LYS A 182 -10.07 9.91 -8.75
CA LYS A 182 -11.28 9.47 -8.00
C LYS A 182 -12.25 8.66 -8.85
N LYS A 183 -12.41 9.03 -10.13
CA LYS A 183 -13.28 8.29 -11.08
C LYS A 183 -12.74 6.89 -11.38
N LYS A 184 -11.42 6.72 -11.43
CA LYS A 184 -10.76 5.44 -11.73
C LYS A 184 -10.69 4.51 -10.52
N GLU A 185 -10.45 5.08 -9.34
CA GLU A 185 -10.13 4.34 -8.11
C GLU A 185 -11.30 4.31 -7.12
N GLU A 186 -12.56 4.45 -7.59
CA GLU A 186 -13.79 4.39 -6.77
C GLU A 186 -13.71 5.19 -5.45
N CYS A 187 -13.08 6.38 -5.48
CA CYS A 187 -12.88 7.24 -4.31
C CYS A 187 -12.08 6.65 -3.12
N LEU A 188 -11.21 5.65 -3.34
CA LEU A 188 -10.35 5.09 -2.28
C LEU A 188 -9.54 6.16 -1.52
N VAL A 189 -9.13 7.23 -2.20
CA VAL A 189 -8.32 8.31 -1.62
C VAL A 189 -9.15 9.59 -1.45
N ALA A 190 -9.53 9.90 -0.21
CA ALA A 190 -10.21 11.14 0.13
C ALA A 190 -9.23 12.32 0.26
N PHE A 191 -8.86 12.97 -0.85
CA PHE A 191 -7.99 14.15 -0.87
C PHE A 191 -8.59 15.32 -1.66
N SER A 192 -8.34 16.54 -1.19
CA SER A 192 -8.77 17.79 -1.82
C SER A 192 -7.84 18.93 -1.41
N LEU A 193 -7.54 19.83 -2.34
CA LEU A 193 -6.83 21.08 -2.05
C LEU A 193 -7.74 22.06 -1.30
N LYS A 194 -7.18 22.80 -0.35
CA LYS A 194 -7.89 23.93 0.28
C LYS A 194 -8.18 25.03 -0.76
N GLU A 195 -9.27 25.75 -0.54
CA GLU A 195 -9.64 26.90 -1.36
C GLU A 195 -8.74 28.12 -1.10
N GLY A 196 -8.64 29.00 -2.10
CA GLY A 196 -7.84 30.22 -2.07
C GLY A 196 -6.66 30.24 -3.04
N PRO A 197 -6.14 31.43 -3.37
CA PRO A 197 -4.96 31.57 -4.23
C PRO A 197 -3.72 31.01 -3.52
N LYS A 198 -2.95 30.19 -4.22
CA LYS A 198 -1.70 29.60 -3.73
C LYS A 198 -0.67 29.61 -4.83
N LYS A 199 0.60 29.82 -4.45
CA LYS A 199 1.71 29.64 -5.39
C LYS A 199 1.86 28.16 -5.74
N ASN A 200 2.37 27.85 -6.94
CA ASN A 200 2.60 26.46 -7.36
C ASN A 200 3.43 25.65 -6.33
N SER A 201 4.43 26.26 -5.70
CA SER A 201 5.23 25.60 -4.65
C SER A 201 4.43 25.28 -3.38
N GLU A 202 3.46 26.11 -3.00
CA GLU A 202 2.56 25.87 -1.86
C GLU A 202 1.55 24.77 -2.18
N VAL A 203 1.06 24.71 -3.43
CA VAL A 203 0.21 23.62 -3.92
C VAL A 203 0.95 22.29 -3.83
N ILE A 204 2.21 22.23 -4.29
CA ILE A 204 3.04 21.02 -4.19
C ILE A 204 3.23 20.62 -2.72
N LYS A 205 3.57 21.56 -1.83
CA LYS A 205 3.74 21.27 -0.40
C LYS A 205 2.45 20.74 0.23
N GLU A 206 1.31 21.34 -0.10
CA GLU A 206 0.01 20.86 0.38
C GLU A 206 -0.30 19.44 -0.10
N CYS A 207 -0.04 19.13 -1.38
CA CYS A 207 -0.18 17.79 -1.93
C CYS A 207 0.72 16.80 -1.20
N VAL A 208 2.00 17.12 -1.02
CA VAL A 208 2.94 16.23 -0.34
C VAL A 208 2.54 16.03 1.10
N SER A 209 2.35 17.09 1.89
CA SER A 209 1.99 16.97 3.31
C SER A 209 0.66 16.22 3.49
N GLY A 210 -0.33 16.49 2.62
CA GLY A 210 -1.64 15.85 2.71
C GLY A 210 -1.64 14.37 2.33
N LEU A 211 -1.02 14.02 1.20
CA LEU A 211 -0.99 12.63 0.71
C LEU A 211 0.03 11.78 1.46
N MET A 212 1.24 12.29 1.73
CA MET A 212 2.21 11.56 2.56
C MET A 212 1.77 11.47 4.02
N GLY A 213 1.01 12.44 4.54
CA GLY A 213 0.38 12.34 5.86
C GLY A 213 -0.64 11.20 5.94
N LYS A 214 -1.43 10.98 4.88
CA LYS A 214 -2.30 9.80 4.79
C LYS A 214 -1.51 8.51 4.75
N VAL A 215 -0.45 8.46 3.95
CA VAL A 215 0.42 7.27 3.86
C VAL A 215 1.04 6.97 5.22
N GLU A 216 1.56 7.99 5.91
CA GLU A 216 2.14 7.85 7.25
C GLU A 216 1.13 7.29 8.25
N SER A 217 -0.13 7.75 8.20
CA SER A 217 -1.21 7.23 9.04
C SER A 217 -1.64 5.82 8.68
N LEU A 218 -1.64 5.43 7.39
CA LEU A 218 -2.09 4.11 6.93
C LEU A 218 -1.00 3.05 7.09
N PHE A 219 0.26 3.42 6.87
CA PHE A 219 1.39 2.51 6.96
C PHE A 219 1.95 2.41 8.38
N GLY A 220 1.99 3.51 9.11
CA GLY A 220 2.58 3.56 10.45
C GLY A 220 1.63 3.14 11.55
N ASP A 221 2.18 2.55 12.61
CA ASP A 221 1.52 2.42 13.93
C ASP A 221 1.65 3.74 14.70
N SER A 222 1.10 4.80 14.10
CA SER A 222 1.28 6.18 14.56
C SER A 222 0.65 6.46 15.92
N LYS A 223 -0.27 5.60 16.38
CA LYS A 223 -0.95 5.69 17.69
C LYS A 223 -0.48 4.65 18.71
N GLY A 224 0.46 3.76 18.34
CA GLY A 224 0.96 2.69 19.20
C GLY A 224 -0.12 1.69 19.63
N ASN A 225 -1.26 1.68 18.94
CA ASN A 225 -2.41 0.82 19.21
C ASN A 225 -2.40 -0.43 18.32
N GLY A 226 -1.42 -0.56 17.41
CA GLY A 226 -1.30 -1.67 16.49
C GLY A 226 -2.16 -1.54 15.24
N ASP A 227 -2.67 -0.34 14.94
CA ASP A 227 -3.35 -0.04 13.67
C ASP A 227 -2.35 0.37 12.58
N GLY A 228 -2.77 0.28 11.32
CA GLY A 228 -1.94 0.57 10.17
C GLY A 228 -0.99 -0.58 9.84
N VAL A 229 -0.48 -0.59 8.61
CA VAL A 229 0.22 -1.76 8.03
C VAL A 229 1.32 -2.29 8.96
N ALA A 230 2.13 -1.42 9.57
CA ALA A 230 3.18 -1.82 10.49
C ALA A 230 2.65 -2.44 11.81
N GLY A 231 1.50 -1.94 12.30
CA GLY A 231 0.80 -2.45 13.48
C GLY A 231 0.16 -3.81 13.21
N GLU A 232 -0.56 -3.95 12.10
CA GLU A 232 -1.17 -5.23 11.70
C GLU A 232 -0.09 -6.30 11.46
N LEU A 233 1.02 -5.97 10.79
CA LEU A 233 2.14 -6.90 10.61
C LEU A 233 2.84 -7.25 11.93
N MET A 234 2.86 -6.33 12.90
CA MET A 234 3.39 -6.62 14.24
C MET A 234 2.54 -7.68 14.95
N GLN A 235 1.21 -7.56 14.90
CA GLN A 235 0.31 -8.53 15.51
C GLN A 235 0.36 -9.87 14.78
N ALA A 236 0.42 -9.84 13.44
CA ALA A 236 0.55 -11.03 12.61
C ALA A 236 1.85 -11.77 12.89
N SER A 237 3.00 -11.09 12.99
CA SER A 237 4.29 -11.75 13.22
C SER A 237 4.37 -12.50 14.58
N LYS A 238 3.55 -12.10 15.56
CA LYS A 238 3.45 -12.76 16.88
C LYS A 238 2.55 -13.99 16.90
N SER A 239 1.55 -14.04 16.02
CA SER A 239 0.48 -15.05 16.05
C SER A 239 0.48 -15.99 14.86
N ALA A 240 1.13 -15.61 13.75
CA ALA A 240 1.24 -16.40 12.55
C ALA A 240 2.10 -17.66 12.75
N GLU A 241 1.94 -18.62 11.84
CA GLU A 241 2.82 -19.79 11.78
C GLU A 241 4.29 -19.36 11.76
N LYS A 242 5.16 -20.15 12.43
CA LYS A 242 6.60 -19.85 12.58
C LYS A 242 7.31 -19.56 11.26
N ARG A 243 6.85 -20.13 10.14
CA ARG A 243 7.41 -19.89 8.80
C ARG A 243 7.18 -18.46 8.27
N PHE A 244 6.14 -17.76 8.75
CA PHE A 244 5.80 -16.40 8.30
C PHE A 244 6.29 -15.33 9.28
N SER A 245 6.53 -15.67 10.54
CA SER A 245 6.90 -14.71 11.60
C SER A 245 8.09 -13.82 11.22
N LYS A 246 9.18 -14.41 10.71
CA LYS A 246 10.38 -13.66 10.30
C LYS A 246 10.15 -12.81 9.04
N PRO A 247 9.62 -13.35 7.93
CA PRO A 247 9.25 -12.52 6.77
C PRO A 247 8.34 -11.34 7.11
N LEU A 248 7.28 -11.56 7.90
CA LEU A 248 6.36 -10.51 8.34
C LEU A 248 7.07 -9.42 9.16
N SER A 249 7.99 -9.80 10.04
CA SER A 249 8.80 -8.84 10.81
C SER A 249 9.70 -7.98 9.91
N LEU A 250 10.31 -8.57 8.89
CA LEU A 250 11.17 -7.85 7.95
C LEU A 250 10.36 -6.89 7.05
N ILE A 251 9.20 -7.32 6.58
CA ILE A 251 8.27 -6.45 5.82
C ILE A 251 7.77 -5.32 6.71
N ARG A 252 7.47 -5.58 7.98
CA ARG A 252 7.13 -4.51 8.95
C ARG A 252 8.25 -3.48 9.06
N GLU A 253 9.50 -3.92 9.16
CA GLU A 253 10.65 -3.00 9.18
C GLU A 253 10.73 -2.15 7.90
N ALA A 254 10.46 -2.74 6.73
CA ALA A 254 10.37 -2.01 5.46
C ALA A 254 9.26 -0.93 5.50
N VAL A 255 8.08 -1.27 6.00
CA VAL A 255 6.95 -0.33 6.15
C VAL A 255 7.30 0.81 7.11
N CYS A 256 7.97 0.51 8.22
CA CYS A 256 8.46 1.53 9.16
C CYS A 256 9.46 2.48 8.48
N ASP A 257 10.34 1.97 7.62
CA ASP A 257 11.31 2.78 6.89
C ASP A 257 10.65 3.72 5.89
N ILE A 258 9.64 3.25 5.14
CA ILE A 258 8.83 4.09 4.26
C ILE A 258 8.08 5.15 5.07
N THR A 259 7.50 4.78 6.21
CA THR A 259 6.79 5.71 7.10
C THR A 259 7.72 6.85 7.58
N GLN A 260 8.97 6.53 7.94
CA GLN A 260 9.96 7.55 8.31
C GLN A 260 10.32 8.47 7.14
N ALA A 261 10.44 7.92 5.93
CA ALA A 261 10.65 8.71 4.73
C ALA A 261 9.48 9.67 4.43
N CYS A 262 8.24 9.20 4.59
CA CYS A 262 7.05 10.03 4.48
C CYS A 262 7.08 11.19 5.49
N LYS A 263 7.44 10.93 6.76
CA LYS A 263 7.60 11.98 7.78
C LYS A 263 8.57 13.06 7.36
N ARG A 264 9.74 12.68 6.84
CA ARG A 264 10.73 13.64 6.33
C ARG A 264 10.14 14.50 5.20
N LEU A 265 9.42 13.90 4.25
CA LEU A 265 8.77 14.66 3.17
C LEU A 265 7.66 15.60 3.66
N ILE A 266 6.97 15.25 4.75
CA ILE A 266 5.89 16.09 5.29
C ILE A 266 6.45 17.37 5.95
N TYR A 267 7.52 17.23 6.73
CA TYR A 267 7.99 18.30 7.62
C TYR A 267 9.13 19.14 7.05
N ASP A 268 9.90 18.62 6.09
CA ASP A 268 11.18 19.20 5.69
C ASP A 268 11.23 19.65 4.23
N LEU A 269 10.15 20.19 3.66
CA LEU A 269 10.09 20.79 2.31
C LEU A 269 10.28 22.32 2.27
#